data_AF-A0AA89U224-F1
#
_entry.id   AF-A0AA89U224-F1
#
_cell.length_a   1.000
_cell.length_b   1.000
_cell.length_c   1.000
_cell.angle_alpha   90.00
_cell.angle_beta   90.00
_cell.angle_gamma   90.00
#
_symmetry.space_group_name_H-M   'P 1'
#
loop_
_entity.id
_entity.type
_entity.pdbx_description
1 polymer ?
#
loop_
_entity_poly.entity_id
_entity_poly.type
_entity_poly.pdbx_seq_one_letter_code
_entity_poly.pdbx_strand_id
1 'polypeptide(L)'
;MRTLLRTRRARAGLAAALTALCAGLVPLAAGSTPASATHVWRTAWADDFNGPAGTLPDSEKWMVDIGTGYPGGPPNWGTGEVQTYTADPANISHDGRGNLRITPLRDTAGRWTSGRIETRRSDFRPPAGGRMRIEARIQLPAVTGAAAEGYWPAFWTLGASYRAGVPSPTSGEFDIMENANGLNRIWGVMHCGTPTGGPCNESTGLAAGTTCPGTRCTGTFHTYTLEWDRRTSTERLHWFVDRRRYHTVSSTQVDPATWQAATAQGHFLLLNLAVGGGFPDALAGHATPTTQTRPGYPMLVDHVAVLTATPHRP
;
A
#
# COMPACT_ATOMS: atom_id res chain seq x y z
N MET A 1 -32.57 -21.37 79.54
CA MET A 1 -31.73 -22.59 79.59
C MET A 1 -30.27 -22.19 79.39
N ARG A 2 -29.44 -22.37 80.44
CA ARG A 2 -27.97 -22.60 80.50
C ARG A 2 -27.09 -21.73 79.57
N THR A 3 -26.41 -20.65 80.01
CA THR A 3 -25.31 -20.51 81.00
C THR A 3 -24.06 -21.34 80.66
N LEU A 4 -22.93 -20.65 80.38
CA LEU A 4 -21.50 -21.00 80.66
C LEU A 4 -20.62 -19.83 80.18
N LEU A 5 -20.27 -18.82 80.99
CA LEU A 5 -19.13 -18.74 81.94
C LEU A 5 -17.78 -19.26 81.38
N ARG A 6 -16.83 -18.34 81.16
CA ARG A 6 -15.47 -18.47 81.71
C ARG A 6 -14.74 -17.12 81.80
N THR A 7 -13.95 -17.03 82.86
CA THR A 7 -13.45 -15.84 83.55
C THR A 7 -11.98 -15.53 83.25
N ARG A 8 -11.68 -14.21 83.27
CA ARG A 8 -10.50 -13.49 83.81
C ARG A 8 -9.08 -13.95 83.45
N ARG A 9 -8.28 -12.97 82.99
CA ARG A 9 -7.02 -12.54 83.65
C ARG A 9 -6.68 -11.10 83.24
N ALA A 10 -6.24 -10.31 84.22
CA ALA A 10 -5.85 -8.92 84.11
C ALA A 10 -4.32 -8.78 83.96
N ARG A 11 -3.85 -7.67 83.36
CA ARG A 11 -2.90 -6.69 83.96
C ARG A 11 -2.31 -5.73 82.91
N ALA A 12 -2.20 -4.47 83.33
CA ALA A 12 -1.19 -3.44 83.02
C ALA A 12 -0.76 -3.25 81.55
N GLY A 13 -0.83 -2.08 80.93
CA GLY A 13 -0.61 -0.73 81.42
C GLY A 13 0.57 -0.14 80.64
N LEU A 14 0.34 0.93 79.86
CA LEU A 14 1.24 2.05 79.61
C LEU A 14 0.56 3.00 78.61
N ALA A 15 0.30 4.23 79.04
CA ALA A 15 -0.09 5.32 78.16
C ALA A 15 1.18 5.86 77.47
N ALA A 16 1.21 5.83 76.14
CA ALA A 16 2.20 6.54 75.34
C ALA A 16 1.46 7.56 74.47
N ALA A 17 1.63 8.84 74.80
CA ALA A 17 1.19 9.96 73.98
C ALA A 17 2.13 10.06 72.77
N LEU A 18 1.60 9.85 71.56
CA LEU A 18 2.28 10.22 70.31
C LEU A 18 1.75 11.56 69.81
N THR A 19 2.62 12.56 69.86
CA THR A 19 2.51 13.82 69.12
C THR A 19 2.55 13.54 67.62
N ALA A 20 1.46 13.78 66.91
CA ALA A 20 1.39 13.70 65.46
C ALA A 20 2.07 14.93 64.83
N LEU A 21 3.18 14.70 64.12
CA LEU A 21 3.86 15.68 63.28
C LEU A 21 3.10 15.76 61.95
N CYS A 22 2.31 16.82 61.74
CA CYS A 22 1.69 17.10 60.44
C CYS A 22 2.77 17.54 59.44
N ALA A 23 3.32 16.60 58.67
CA ALA A 23 4.08 16.92 57.46
C ALA A 23 3.08 17.38 56.37
N GLY A 24 3.22 18.64 55.95
CA GLY A 24 2.44 19.22 54.86
C GLY A 24 2.70 18.47 53.55
N LEU A 25 1.65 17.85 53.00
CA LEU A 25 1.63 17.30 51.65
C LEU A 25 1.52 18.46 50.66
N VAL A 26 2.61 18.74 49.94
CA VAL A 26 2.56 19.54 48.72
C VAL A 26 1.85 18.68 47.66
N PRO A 27 0.72 19.11 47.09
CA PRO A 27 0.09 18.33 46.03
C PRO A 27 0.99 18.41 44.80
N LEU A 28 1.54 17.27 44.36
CA LEU A 28 2.10 17.17 43.03
C LEU A 28 0.97 17.47 42.04
N ALA A 29 1.09 18.58 41.31
CA ALA A 29 0.26 18.82 40.15
C ALA A 29 0.44 17.62 39.21
N ALA A 30 -0.63 16.85 39.02
CA ALA A 30 -0.70 15.82 38.00
C ALA A 30 -0.49 16.52 36.66
N GLY A 31 0.71 16.38 36.09
CA GLY A 31 0.99 16.85 34.75
C GLY A 31 0.01 16.17 33.80
N SER A 32 -0.89 16.96 33.20
CA SER A 32 -1.70 16.51 32.09
C SER A 32 -0.75 16.06 30.98
N THR A 33 -0.67 14.76 30.73
CA THR A 33 -0.09 14.25 29.49
C THR A 33 -0.81 14.96 28.34
N PRO A 34 -0.10 15.62 27.41
CA PRO A 34 -0.78 16.23 26.27
C PRO A 34 -1.52 15.11 25.55
N ALA A 35 -2.83 15.31 25.36
CA ALA A 35 -3.64 14.41 24.56
C ALA A 35 -2.92 14.21 23.22
N SER A 36 -2.58 12.96 22.90
CA SER A 36 -1.98 12.64 21.59
C SER A 36 -2.85 13.27 20.51
N ALA A 37 -2.27 14.16 19.70
CA ALA A 37 -2.99 14.81 18.62
C ALA A 37 -3.70 13.75 17.77
N THR A 38 -5.02 13.71 17.82
CA THR A 38 -5.81 12.81 16.98
C THR A 38 -5.75 13.32 15.55
N HIS A 39 -4.97 12.63 14.71
CA HIS A 39 -4.91 12.92 13.29
C HIS A 39 -6.22 12.49 12.62
N VAL A 40 -7.05 13.46 12.24
CA VAL A 40 -8.29 13.22 11.49
C VAL A 40 -7.95 13.06 10.00
N TRP A 41 -8.29 11.91 9.43
CA TRP A 41 -8.15 11.66 8.00
C TRP A 41 -9.24 12.39 7.22
N ARG A 42 -8.86 13.02 6.10
CA ARG A 42 -9.76 13.66 5.14
C ARG A 42 -9.47 13.13 3.74
N THR A 43 -10.51 12.80 2.98
CA THR A 43 -10.38 12.40 1.57
C THR A 43 -9.87 13.59 0.75
N ALA A 44 -8.72 13.42 0.12
CA ALA A 44 -8.14 14.39 -0.80
C ALA A 44 -8.49 14.07 -2.27
N TRP A 45 -8.75 12.79 -2.56
CA TRP A 45 -9.16 12.29 -3.87
C TRP A 45 -9.71 10.88 -3.72
N ALA A 46 -10.68 10.49 -4.54
CA ALA A 46 -11.18 9.12 -4.60
C ALA A 46 -11.83 8.80 -5.95
N ASP A 47 -11.86 7.50 -6.26
CA ASP A 47 -12.71 6.95 -7.30
C ASP A 47 -13.29 5.60 -6.86
N ASP A 48 -14.61 5.51 -6.87
CA ASP A 48 -15.38 4.32 -6.48
C ASP A 48 -15.80 3.48 -7.70
N PHE A 49 -15.31 3.84 -8.90
CA PHE A 49 -15.55 3.13 -10.17
C PHE A 49 -17.02 2.78 -10.45
N ASN A 50 -17.92 3.69 -10.04
CA ASN A 50 -19.33 3.60 -10.37
C ASN A 50 -19.54 4.03 -11.82
N GLY A 51 -19.99 3.08 -12.65
CA GLY A 51 -20.31 3.36 -14.05
C GLY A 51 -21.04 2.19 -14.71
N PRO A 52 -21.75 2.42 -15.83
CA PRO A 52 -22.38 1.35 -16.60
C PRO A 52 -21.36 0.32 -17.07
N ALA A 53 -21.75 -0.96 -17.08
CA ALA A 53 -20.88 -2.04 -17.53
C ALA A 53 -20.34 -1.78 -18.94
N GLY A 54 -19.04 -2.01 -19.15
CA GLY A 54 -18.40 -1.85 -20.46
C GLY A 54 -18.01 -0.42 -20.82
N THR A 55 -18.15 0.54 -19.90
CA THR A 55 -17.63 1.91 -20.10
C THR A 55 -16.23 2.05 -19.52
N LEU A 56 -15.42 2.95 -20.08
CA LEU A 56 -14.09 3.28 -19.56
C LEU A 56 -14.18 4.05 -18.23
N PRO A 57 -13.12 4.02 -17.38
CA PRO A 57 -13.02 4.86 -16.20
C PRO A 57 -13.10 6.35 -16.55
N ASP A 58 -13.47 7.16 -15.56
CA ASP A 58 -13.61 8.61 -15.70
C ASP A 58 -12.34 9.24 -16.28
N SER A 59 -12.47 9.83 -17.47
CA SER A 59 -11.35 10.40 -18.22
C SER A 59 -10.86 11.74 -17.66
N GLU A 60 -11.58 12.36 -16.72
CA GLU A 60 -11.10 13.50 -15.93
C GLU A 60 -10.16 13.05 -14.82
N LYS A 61 -10.29 11.79 -14.37
CA LYS A 61 -9.48 11.19 -13.31
C LYS A 61 -8.32 10.36 -13.84
N TRP A 62 -8.52 9.63 -14.93
CA TRP A 62 -7.61 8.62 -15.43
C TRP A 62 -7.18 8.86 -16.87
N MET A 63 -5.94 8.46 -17.17
CA MET A 63 -5.42 8.28 -18.51
C MET A 63 -5.21 6.79 -18.74
N VAL A 64 -5.55 6.31 -19.94
CA VAL A 64 -5.29 4.92 -20.33
C VAL A 64 -3.96 4.87 -21.06
N ASP A 65 -3.06 4.04 -20.56
CA ASP A 65 -1.76 3.79 -21.19
C ASP A 65 -1.92 2.74 -22.30
N ILE A 66 -1.35 3.01 -23.47
CA ILE A 66 -1.56 2.20 -24.68
C ILE A 66 -0.23 1.72 -25.23
N GLY A 67 -0.22 0.49 -25.74
CA GLY A 67 0.93 -0.07 -26.43
C GLY A 67 1.83 -0.91 -25.52
N THR A 68 3.11 -0.97 -25.87
CA THR A 68 4.15 -1.77 -25.21
C THR A 68 5.19 -0.90 -24.48
N GLY A 69 4.90 0.38 -24.27
CA GLY A 69 5.73 1.34 -23.54
C GLY A 69 5.22 2.76 -23.72
N TYR A 70 5.66 3.68 -22.85
CA TYR A 70 5.42 5.10 -23.06
C TYR A 70 6.06 5.59 -24.37
N PRO A 71 5.54 6.66 -25.01
CA PRO A 71 6.21 7.29 -26.14
C PRO A 71 7.65 7.71 -25.77
N GLY A 72 8.64 7.10 -26.44
CA GLY A 72 10.06 7.32 -26.13
C GLY A 72 10.56 6.66 -24.84
N GLY A 73 9.72 5.87 -24.16
CA GLY A 73 10.08 5.07 -23.00
C GLY A 73 10.76 3.74 -23.37
N PRO A 74 11.15 2.95 -22.36
CA PRO A 74 11.74 1.64 -22.60
C PRO A 74 10.75 0.69 -23.30
N PRO A 75 11.23 -0.21 -24.17
CA PRO A 75 10.38 -1.23 -24.78
C PRO A 75 9.85 -2.20 -23.73
N ASN A 76 8.70 -2.80 -24.00
CA ASN A 76 8.03 -3.77 -23.12
C ASN A 76 7.91 -3.24 -21.69
N TRP A 77 7.54 -1.97 -21.56
CA TRP A 77 7.40 -1.23 -20.31
C TRP A 77 8.65 -1.24 -19.40
N GLY A 78 9.82 -1.64 -19.92
CA GLY A 78 11.07 -1.79 -19.16
C GLY A 78 11.17 -3.08 -18.35
N THR A 79 10.16 -3.94 -18.38
CA THR A 79 10.05 -5.14 -17.53
C THR A 79 10.11 -6.44 -18.32
N GLY A 80 10.04 -6.37 -19.65
CA GLY A 80 9.97 -7.54 -20.52
C GLY A 80 8.57 -8.18 -20.59
N GLU A 81 7.54 -7.51 -20.06
CA GLU A 81 6.15 -7.94 -20.18
C GLU A 81 5.69 -8.01 -21.65
N VAL A 82 4.79 -8.94 -21.97
CA VAL A 82 4.50 -9.33 -23.37
C VAL A 82 3.17 -8.82 -23.92
N GLN A 83 2.33 -8.23 -23.09
CA GLN A 83 1.03 -7.73 -23.52
C GLN A 83 1.12 -6.34 -24.15
N THR A 84 0.18 -6.06 -25.05
CA THR A 84 -0.11 -4.70 -25.49
C THR A 84 -1.25 -4.13 -24.63
N TYR A 85 -1.03 -3.02 -23.92
CA TYR A 85 -2.13 -2.35 -23.23
C TYR A 85 -3.05 -1.63 -24.21
N THR A 86 -4.36 -1.68 -23.95
CA THR A 86 -5.38 -1.10 -24.83
C THR A 86 -6.44 -0.33 -24.03
N ALA A 87 -7.19 0.53 -24.73
CA ALA A 87 -8.42 1.14 -24.22
C ALA A 87 -9.68 0.35 -24.65
N ASP A 88 -9.53 -0.92 -25.03
CA ASP A 88 -10.69 -1.76 -25.34
C ASP A 88 -11.44 -2.08 -24.04
N PRO A 89 -12.77 -1.86 -23.96
CA PRO A 89 -13.58 -2.27 -22.81
C PRO A 89 -13.45 -3.74 -22.40
N ALA A 90 -13.05 -4.62 -23.32
CA ALA A 90 -12.74 -6.01 -23.02
C ALA A 90 -11.49 -6.16 -22.12
N ASN A 91 -10.53 -5.24 -22.23
CA ASN A 91 -9.34 -5.20 -21.38
C ASN A 91 -9.52 -4.32 -20.15
N ILE A 92 -10.24 -3.20 -20.25
CA ILE A 92 -10.45 -2.30 -19.12
C ILE A 92 -11.83 -1.63 -19.19
N SER A 93 -12.67 -1.88 -18.18
CA SER A 93 -14.01 -1.27 -18.11
C SER A 93 -14.59 -1.30 -16.72
N HIS A 94 -15.62 -0.48 -16.46
CA HIS A 94 -16.53 -0.71 -15.35
C HIS A 94 -17.26 -2.05 -15.54
N ASP A 95 -17.48 -2.78 -14.45
CA ASP A 95 -18.24 -4.02 -14.46
C ASP A 95 -19.76 -3.83 -14.31
N GLY A 96 -20.21 -2.59 -14.05
CA GLY A 96 -21.61 -2.25 -13.77
C GLY A 96 -22.07 -2.53 -12.33
N ARG A 97 -21.15 -2.88 -11.43
CA ARG A 97 -21.39 -3.28 -10.04
C ARG A 97 -20.48 -2.54 -9.05
N GLY A 98 -19.94 -1.39 -9.47
CA GLY A 98 -19.05 -0.57 -8.66
C GLY A 98 -17.60 -1.06 -8.65
N ASN A 99 -17.13 -1.71 -9.71
CA ASN A 99 -15.70 -2.02 -9.85
C ASN A 99 -15.16 -1.63 -11.22
N LEU A 100 -13.90 -1.21 -11.25
CA LEU A 100 -13.06 -1.30 -12.44
C LEU A 100 -12.61 -2.75 -12.63
N ARG A 101 -12.70 -3.24 -13.86
CA ARG A 101 -12.27 -4.57 -14.28
C ARG A 101 -11.12 -4.45 -15.27
N ILE A 102 -9.95 -4.96 -14.91
CA ILE A 102 -8.78 -5.07 -15.80
C ILE A 102 -8.58 -6.55 -16.15
N THR A 103 -8.70 -6.91 -17.42
CA THR A 103 -8.71 -8.31 -17.89
C THR A 103 -7.62 -8.54 -18.93
N PRO A 104 -6.66 -9.45 -18.68
CA PRO A 104 -5.73 -9.88 -19.72
C PRO A 104 -6.45 -10.84 -20.67
N LEU A 105 -6.28 -10.63 -21.97
CA LEU A 105 -6.85 -11.46 -23.02
C LEU A 105 -5.75 -12.00 -23.91
N ARG A 106 -6.00 -13.14 -24.53
CA ARG A 106 -5.09 -13.77 -25.49
C ARG A 106 -5.84 -14.15 -26.74
N ASP A 107 -5.40 -13.67 -27.89
CA ASP A 107 -6.01 -14.00 -29.17
C ASP A 107 -5.58 -15.38 -29.69
N THR A 108 -6.16 -15.80 -30.81
CA THR A 108 -5.85 -17.08 -31.47
C THR A 108 -4.43 -17.15 -32.05
N ALA A 109 -3.81 -16.00 -32.34
CA ALA A 109 -2.42 -15.88 -32.73
C ALA A 109 -1.45 -15.93 -31.52
N GLY A 110 -2.00 -15.94 -30.31
CA GLY A 110 -1.26 -16.03 -29.06
C GLY A 110 -0.76 -14.71 -28.51
N ARG A 111 -1.19 -13.57 -29.08
CA ARG A 111 -0.85 -12.23 -28.61
C ARG A 111 -1.67 -11.87 -27.38
N TRP A 112 -1.02 -11.25 -26.40
CA TRP A 112 -1.66 -10.81 -25.17
C TRP A 112 -2.06 -9.33 -25.24
N THR A 113 -3.22 -9.01 -24.68
CA THR A 113 -3.64 -7.63 -24.39
C THR A 113 -4.06 -7.51 -22.94
N SER A 114 -4.00 -6.30 -22.37
CA SER A 114 -4.48 -6.01 -21.02
C SER A 114 -4.81 -4.53 -20.85
N GLY A 115 -5.10 -4.08 -19.63
CA GLY A 115 -5.32 -2.67 -19.30
C GLY A 115 -4.26 -2.11 -18.33
N ARG A 116 -3.95 -0.83 -18.52
CA ARG A 116 -3.11 -0.01 -17.63
C ARG A 116 -3.68 1.41 -17.61
N ILE A 117 -3.84 1.98 -16.42
CA ILE A 117 -4.27 3.36 -16.23
C ILE A 117 -3.41 4.08 -15.20
N GLU A 118 -3.33 5.39 -15.36
CA GLU A 118 -2.66 6.27 -14.41
C GLU A 118 -3.50 7.52 -14.11
N THR A 119 -3.41 8.04 -12.90
CA THR A 119 -4.20 9.23 -12.51
C THR A 119 -3.74 10.47 -13.26
N ARG A 120 -4.65 11.33 -13.72
CA ARG A 120 -4.29 12.65 -14.27
C ARG A 120 -3.54 13.49 -13.24
N ARG A 121 -3.99 13.46 -11.99
CA ARG A 121 -3.27 14.06 -10.86
C ARG A 121 -1.94 13.36 -10.62
N SER A 122 -0.92 14.16 -10.31
CA SER A 122 0.43 13.72 -9.95
C SER A 122 0.95 14.43 -8.70
N ASP A 123 0.07 15.10 -7.95
CA ASP A 123 0.39 15.94 -6.81
C ASP A 123 0.21 15.22 -5.45
N PHE A 124 0.02 13.89 -5.45
CA PHE A 124 -0.20 13.15 -4.22
C PHE A 124 1.06 13.10 -3.37
N ARG A 125 1.07 13.88 -2.29
CA ARG A 125 2.13 13.96 -1.29
C ARG A 125 1.56 14.39 0.06
N PRO A 126 2.06 13.89 1.20
CA PRO A 126 1.64 14.41 2.50
C PRO A 126 2.11 15.85 2.66
N PRO A 127 1.29 16.72 3.29
CA PRO A 127 1.77 18.02 3.75
C PRO A 127 2.91 17.83 4.75
N ALA A 128 3.81 18.80 4.85
CA ALA A 128 4.90 18.77 5.83
C ALA A 128 4.34 18.63 7.25
N GLY A 129 4.91 17.73 8.06
CA GLY A 129 4.39 17.43 9.40
C GLY A 129 3.12 16.58 9.41
N GLY A 130 2.57 16.21 8.24
CA GLY A 130 1.34 15.43 8.12
C GLY A 130 1.59 13.99 7.67
N ARG A 131 0.49 13.33 7.29
CA ARG A 131 0.49 11.98 6.70
C ARG A 131 -0.41 11.94 5.48
N MET A 132 -0.10 11.01 4.58
CA MET A 132 -0.96 10.61 3.48
C MET A 132 -1.19 9.11 3.56
N ARG A 133 -2.39 8.68 3.20
CA ARG A 133 -2.74 7.28 3.00
C ARG A 133 -3.23 7.13 1.57
N ILE A 134 -2.63 6.23 0.81
CA ILE A 134 -3.12 5.79 -0.49
C ILE A 134 -3.64 4.36 -0.28
N GLU A 135 -4.90 4.10 -0.60
CA GLU A 135 -5.49 2.77 -0.47
C GLU A 135 -6.34 2.38 -1.67
N ALA A 136 -6.41 1.09 -1.92
CA ALA A 136 -7.33 0.50 -2.87
C ALA A 136 -7.87 -0.82 -2.34
N ARG A 137 -9.16 -1.08 -2.60
CA ARG A 137 -9.77 -2.39 -2.34
C ARG A 137 -9.81 -3.19 -3.64
N ILE A 138 -9.01 -4.24 -3.71
CA ILE A 138 -8.74 -4.97 -4.94
C ILE A 138 -8.97 -6.46 -4.71
N GLN A 139 -9.65 -7.11 -5.66
CA GLN A 139 -9.64 -8.56 -5.82
C GLN A 139 -8.66 -8.90 -6.94
N LEU A 140 -7.58 -9.61 -6.59
CA LEU A 140 -6.62 -10.11 -7.57
C LEU A 140 -7.24 -11.24 -8.42
N PRO A 141 -6.70 -11.50 -9.63
CA PRO A 141 -7.19 -12.53 -10.54
C PRO A 141 -7.43 -13.87 -9.83
N ALA A 142 -8.63 -14.43 -10.01
CA ALA A 142 -9.06 -15.69 -9.41
C ALA A 142 -8.50 -16.91 -10.16
N VAL A 143 -7.17 -16.92 -10.37
CA VAL A 143 -6.43 -17.96 -11.09
C VAL A 143 -5.14 -18.29 -10.32
N THR A 144 -4.75 -19.56 -10.32
CA THR A 144 -3.56 -20.04 -9.58
C THR A 144 -2.85 -21.16 -10.33
N GLY A 145 -1.61 -21.47 -9.92
CA GLY A 145 -0.82 -22.55 -10.50
C GLY A 145 -0.41 -22.24 -11.94
N ALA A 146 -0.22 -23.27 -12.77
CA ALA A 146 0.23 -23.10 -14.15
C ALA A 146 -0.70 -22.22 -15.01
N ALA A 147 -1.99 -22.15 -14.67
CA ALA A 147 -2.94 -21.27 -15.36
C ALA A 147 -2.71 -19.78 -15.10
N ALA A 148 -1.97 -19.43 -14.02
CA ALA A 148 -1.69 -18.07 -13.60
C ALA A 148 -0.25 -17.62 -13.90
N GLU A 149 0.63 -18.49 -14.38
CA GLU A 149 2.03 -18.13 -14.63
C GLU A 149 2.13 -16.96 -15.61
N GLY A 150 2.83 -15.91 -15.21
CA GLY A 150 2.94 -14.65 -15.94
C GLY A 150 1.93 -13.59 -15.53
N TYR A 151 0.85 -13.90 -14.81
CA TYR A 151 -0.03 -12.84 -14.29
C TYR A 151 0.72 -11.95 -13.32
N TRP A 152 0.70 -10.64 -13.55
CA TRP A 152 1.33 -9.63 -12.70
C TRP A 152 0.41 -8.41 -12.51
N PRO A 153 -0.60 -8.50 -11.63
CA PRO A 153 -1.38 -7.34 -11.21
C PRO A 153 -0.58 -6.43 -10.28
N ALA A 154 -0.73 -5.11 -10.45
CA ALA A 154 -0.05 -4.10 -9.64
C ALA A 154 -0.95 -2.89 -9.33
N PHE A 155 -0.77 -2.35 -8.13
CA PHE A 155 -1.25 -1.05 -7.66
C PHE A 155 -0.09 -0.30 -7.02
N TRP A 156 0.27 0.83 -7.61
CA TRP A 156 1.58 1.43 -7.36
C TRP A 156 1.60 2.92 -7.70
N THR A 157 2.75 3.56 -7.50
CA THR A 157 2.93 4.99 -7.74
C THR A 157 4.26 5.27 -8.41
N LEU A 158 4.30 6.34 -9.21
CA LEU A 158 5.53 6.94 -9.73
C LEU A 158 5.57 8.41 -9.35
N GLY A 159 6.77 8.92 -9.08
CA GLY A 159 6.98 10.34 -8.84
C GLY A 159 6.63 11.17 -10.08
N ALA A 160 6.02 12.34 -9.87
CA ALA A 160 5.56 13.23 -10.94
C ALA A 160 6.63 13.62 -11.95
N SER A 161 7.90 13.64 -11.52
CA SER A 161 9.04 13.94 -12.39
C SER A 161 9.26 12.88 -13.48
N TYR A 162 8.70 11.68 -13.35
CA TYR A 162 8.69 10.68 -14.41
C TYR A 162 8.03 11.21 -15.69
N ARG A 163 6.89 11.88 -15.56
CA ARG A 163 6.21 12.54 -16.69
C ARG A 163 7.00 13.71 -17.28
N ALA A 164 8.01 14.21 -16.56
CA ALA A 164 8.94 15.24 -17.00
C ALA A 164 10.28 14.67 -17.50
N GLY A 165 10.41 13.33 -17.63
CA GLY A 165 11.57 12.67 -18.19
C GLY A 165 12.62 12.18 -17.19
N VAL A 166 12.35 12.23 -15.88
CA VAL A 166 13.23 11.61 -14.87
C VAL A 166 12.94 10.10 -14.81
N PRO A 167 13.89 9.22 -15.17
CA PRO A 167 13.61 7.78 -15.24
C PRO A 167 13.31 7.18 -13.86
N SER A 168 12.56 6.07 -13.84
CA SER A 168 12.54 5.16 -12.70
C SER A 168 13.90 4.45 -12.61
N PRO A 169 14.48 4.20 -11.42
CA PRO A 169 13.89 4.42 -10.08
C PRO A 169 14.20 5.81 -9.49
N THR A 170 14.92 6.68 -10.21
CA THR A 170 15.35 7.99 -9.70
C THR A 170 14.16 8.91 -9.37
N SER A 171 13.06 8.83 -10.11
CA SER A 171 11.82 9.57 -9.83
C SER A 171 11.08 9.06 -8.58
N GLY A 172 11.47 7.92 -8.02
CA GLY A 172 10.78 7.28 -6.91
C GLY A 172 9.56 6.48 -7.36
N GLU A 173 9.48 5.24 -6.91
CA GLU A 173 8.40 4.31 -7.22
C GLU A 173 8.01 3.56 -5.95
N PHE A 174 6.72 3.54 -5.65
CA PHE A 174 6.18 2.86 -4.46
C PHE A 174 5.11 1.86 -4.89
N ASP A 175 5.47 0.58 -4.85
CA ASP A 175 4.56 -0.51 -5.16
C ASP A 175 3.74 -0.84 -3.94
N ILE A 176 2.48 -0.45 -3.95
CA ILE A 176 1.57 -0.60 -2.80
C ILE A 176 1.11 -2.05 -2.71
N MET A 177 0.90 -2.68 -3.86
CA MET A 177 0.62 -4.10 -4.01
C MET A 177 1.12 -4.58 -5.36
N GLU A 178 1.97 -5.59 -5.34
CA GLU A 178 2.21 -6.46 -6.49
C GLU A 178 1.89 -7.91 -6.12
N ASN A 179 1.46 -8.67 -7.11
CA ASN A 179 1.37 -10.11 -7.05
C ASN A 179 1.88 -10.70 -8.36
N ALA A 180 2.36 -11.94 -8.32
CA ALA A 180 2.78 -12.66 -9.50
C ALA A 180 2.31 -14.11 -9.44
N ASN A 181 2.11 -14.72 -10.61
CA ASN A 181 1.87 -16.15 -10.81
C ASN A 181 0.66 -16.70 -10.01
N GLY A 182 -0.29 -15.84 -9.65
CA GLY A 182 -1.45 -16.22 -8.83
C GLY A 182 -1.09 -16.75 -7.45
N LEU A 183 0.08 -16.37 -6.92
CA LEU A 183 0.55 -16.81 -5.61
C LEU A 183 -0.32 -16.25 -4.49
N ASN A 184 -0.42 -16.97 -3.37
CA ASN A 184 -1.03 -16.43 -2.14
C ASN A 184 -0.03 -15.54 -1.39
N ARG A 185 0.46 -14.50 -2.06
CA ARG A 185 1.46 -13.57 -1.53
C ARG A 185 1.39 -12.25 -2.28
N ILE A 186 1.59 -11.15 -1.56
CA ILE A 186 1.76 -9.82 -2.13
C ILE A 186 3.09 -9.23 -1.70
N TRP A 187 3.58 -8.28 -2.49
CA TRP A 187 4.79 -7.51 -2.22
C TRP A 187 4.47 -6.03 -2.16
N GLY A 188 5.16 -5.34 -1.25
CA GLY A 188 5.22 -3.89 -1.22
C GLY A 188 6.69 -3.47 -1.28
N VAL A 189 7.00 -2.55 -2.18
CA VAL A 189 8.37 -2.23 -2.56
C VAL A 189 8.54 -0.72 -2.67
N MET A 190 9.72 -0.23 -2.31
CA MET A 190 10.19 1.09 -2.70
C MET A 190 11.39 0.92 -3.61
N HIS A 191 11.28 1.45 -4.83
CA HIS A 191 12.41 1.61 -5.74
C HIS A 191 12.90 3.06 -5.71
N CYS A 192 14.22 3.22 -5.67
CA CYS A 192 14.87 4.52 -5.58
C CYS A 192 16.35 4.49 -6.01
N GLY A 193 16.90 5.69 -6.29
CA GLY A 193 18.31 5.85 -6.58
C GLY A 193 18.67 5.45 -8.00
N THR A 194 19.50 4.41 -8.16
CA THR A 194 20.13 4.02 -9.44
C THR A 194 19.55 2.72 -10.00
N PRO A 195 19.47 2.53 -11.33
CA PRO A 195 18.78 1.37 -11.94
C PRO A 195 19.31 -0.03 -11.57
N THR A 196 20.49 -0.16 -10.96
CA THR A 196 21.05 -1.44 -10.53
C THR A 196 21.83 -1.28 -9.24
N GLY A 197 21.59 -2.15 -8.26
CA GLY A 197 22.16 -2.10 -6.92
C GLY A 197 21.81 -0.78 -6.22
N GLY A 198 22.83 -0.06 -5.79
CA GLY A 198 22.67 1.23 -5.15
C GLY A 198 21.96 1.15 -3.80
N PRO A 199 21.50 2.31 -3.27
CA PRO A 199 20.95 2.40 -1.91
C PRO A 199 19.66 1.60 -1.72
N CYS A 200 18.94 1.28 -2.79
CA CYS A 200 17.66 0.58 -2.75
C CYS A 200 17.74 -0.86 -3.25
N ASN A 201 18.96 -1.37 -3.53
CA ASN A 201 19.21 -2.74 -3.99
C ASN A 201 18.44 -3.11 -5.27
N GLU A 202 18.54 -2.27 -6.28
CA GLU A 202 17.85 -2.44 -7.56
C GLU A 202 18.36 -3.64 -8.36
N SER A 203 17.52 -4.35 -9.11
CA SER A 203 16.09 -4.12 -9.34
C SER A 203 15.16 -4.78 -8.31
N THR A 204 15.68 -5.27 -7.18
CA THR A 204 14.84 -5.89 -6.14
C THR A 204 14.06 -4.85 -5.35
N GLY A 205 14.63 -3.65 -5.19
CA GLY A 205 14.05 -2.60 -4.35
C GLY A 205 14.14 -2.92 -2.86
N LEU A 206 13.68 -1.97 -2.04
CA LEU A 206 13.49 -2.18 -0.61
C LEU A 206 12.15 -2.91 -0.40
N ALA A 207 12.17 -4.22 -0.63
CA ALA A 207 10.97 -5.05 -0.71
C ALA A 207 10.66 -5.80 0.60
N ALA A 208 9.37 -6.00 0.87
CA ALA A 208 8.89 -7.06 1.75
C ALA A 208 7.60 -7.67 1.18
N GLY A 209 7.28 -8.89 1.59
CA GLY A 209 6.05 -9.55 1.17
C GLY A 209 5.39 -10.35 2.27
N THR A 210 4.08 -10.51 2.16
CA THR A 210 3.23 -11.22 3.13
C THR A 210 2.12 -11.98 2.43
N THR A 211 1.52 -12.94 3.13
CA THR A 211 0.21 -13.51 2.74
C THR A 211 -0.92 -12.57 3.17
N CYS A 212 -2.07 -12.66 2.52
CA CYS A 212 -3.25 -11.88 2.88
C CYS A 212 -3.96 -12.46 4.13
N PRO A 213 -4.52 -11.63 5.02
CA PRO A 213 -5.19 -12.11 6.22
C PRO A 213 -6.52 -12.81 5.94
N GLY A 214 -6.75 -13.95 6.60
CA GLY A 214 -8.06 -14.64 6.61
C GLY A 214 -8.39 -15.42 5.34
N THR A 215 -8.11 -14.88 4.17
CA THR A 215 -8.34 -15.52 2.85
C THR A 215 -7.09 -15.43 1.97
N ARG A 216 -7.11 -16.11 0.82
CA ARG A 216 -6.01 -16.01 -0.15
C ARG A 216 -5.99 -14.62 -0.77
N CYS A 217 -4.82 -14.12 -1.17
CA CYS A 217 -4.72 -12.87 -1.90
C CYS A 217 -5.46 -12.89 -3.24
N THR A 218 -5.55 -14.06 -3.89
CA THR A 218 -6.25 -14.23 -5.18
C THR A 218 -7.71 -14.58 -5.00
N GLY A 219 -8.57 -14.00 -5.84
CA GLY A 219 -10.00 -14.32 -5.89
C GLY A 219 -10.86 -13.77 -4.74
N THR A 220 -10.28 -13.07 -3.76
CA THR A 220 -11.01 -12.32 -2.74
C THR A 220 -10.53 -10.88 -2.64
N PHE A 221 -11.44 -9.97 -2.28
CA PHE A 221 -11.08 -8.57 -2.06
C PHE A 221 -10.28 -8.39 -0.77
N HIS A 222 -9.19 -7.64 -0.88
CA HIS A 222 -8.40 -7.12 0.23
C HIS A 222 -8.17 -5.62 0.06
N THR A 223 -7.90 -4.92 1.15
CA THR A 223 -7.49 -3.51 1.10
C THR A 223 -5.98 -3.41 1.22
N TYR A 224 -5.35 -2.85 0.19
CA TYR A 224 -3.92 -2.59 0.12
C TYR A 224 -3.66 -1.11 0.36
N THR A 225 -2.70 -0.79 1.22
CA THR A 225 -2.51 0.58 1.70
C THR A 225 -1.04 0.92 1.82
N LEU A 226 -0.67 2.12 1.37
CA LEU A 226 0.57 2.81 1.68
C LEU A 226 0.26 4.02 2.57
N GLU A 227 0.87 4.09 3.75
CA GLU A 227 0.90 5.31 4.55
C GLU A 227 2.28 5.97 4.46
N TRP A 228 2.30 7.22 4.04
CA TRP A 228 3.49 8.06 4.05
C TRP A 228 3.41 9.05 5.21
N ASP A 229 4.26 8.83 6.20
CA ASP A 229 4.34 9.58 7.45
C ASP A 229 5.50 10.59 7.42
N ARG A 230 5.15 11.88 7.47
CA ARG A 230 6.08 13.02 7.48
C ARG A 230 5.98 13.84 8.77
N ARG A 231 5.47 13.24 9.85
CA ARG A 231 5.26 13.94 11.13
C ARG A 231 6.55 14.25 11.88
N THR A 232 7.60 13.49 11.63
CA THR A 232 8.91 13.64 12.28
C THR A 232 10.00 13.87 11.22
N SER A 233 11.20 14.25 11.65
CA SER A 233 12.36 14.37 10.75
C SER A 233 12.77 13.05 10.10
N THR A 234 12.41 11.91 10.70
CA THR A 234 12.50 10.59 10.07
C THR A 234 11.17 10.26 9.41
N GLU A 235 11.09 10.50 8.10
CA GLU A 235 9.91 10.13 7.31
C GLU A 235 9.86 8.61 7.14
N ARG A 236 8.65 8.05 7.00
CA ARG A 236 8.45 6.61 6.81
C ARG A 236 7.36 6.32 5.80
N LEU A 237 7.56 5.26 5.04
CA LEU A 237 6.55 4.60 4.22
C LEU A 237 6.16 3.29 4.90
N HIS A 238 4.87 3.05 5.07
CA HIS A 238 4.33 1.86 5.72
C HIS A 238 3.33 1.16 4.80
N TRP A 239 3.53 -0.13 4.55
CA TRP A 239 2.60 -0.93 3.75
C TRP A 239 1.73 -1.80 4.64
N PHE A 240 0.46 -1.90 4.26
CA PHE A 240 -0.55 -2.69 4.94
C PHE A 240 -1.36 -3.52 3.94
N VAL A 241 -1.80 -4.68 4.41
CA VAL A 241 -2.92 -5.43 3.83
C VAL A 241 -3.96 -5.65 4.93
N ASP A 242 -5.22 -5.28 4.68
CA ASP A 242 -6.32 -5.32 5.64
C ASP A 242 -5.95 -4.73 7.01
N ARG A 243 -5.36 -3.52 6.98
CA ARG A 243 -4.90 -2.76 8.16
C ARG A 243 -3.77 -3.43 8.95
N ARG A 244 -3.22 -4.56 8.49
CA ARG A 244 -2.04 -5.20 9.09
C ARG A 244 -0.78 -4.70 8.38
N ARG A 245 0.04 -3.96 9.11
CA ARG A 245 1.34 -3.48 8.59
C ARG A 245 2.28 -4.67 8.41
N TYR A 246 2.90 -4.78 7.24
CA TYR A 246 3.89 -5.84 6.96
C TYR A 246 5.24 -5.30 6.48
N HIS A 247 5.30 -4.03 6.07
CA HIS A 247 6.54 -3.42 5.60
C HIS A 247 6.71 -2.00 6.14
N THR A 248 7.97 -1.57 6.27
CA THR A 248 8.33 -0.19 6.59
C THR A 248 9.68 0.17 6.00
N VAL A 249 9.70 1.26 5.23
CA VAL A 249 10.93 1.91 4.78
C VAL A 249 11.04 3.25 5.49
N SER A 250 12.22 3.53 6.05
CA SER A 250 12.53 4.76 6.77
C SER A 250 13.48 5.62 5.94
N SER A 251 13.35 6.94 6.02
CA SER A 251 14.24 7.87 5.32
C SER A 251 15.72 7.71 5.66
N THR A 252 16.02 7.05 6.78
CA THR A 252 17.37 6.73 7.26
C THR A 252 17.95 5.44 6.69
N GLN A 253 17.20 4.67 5.89
CA GLN A 253 17.72 3.46 5.23
C GLN A 253 18.55 3.79 3.98
N VAL A 254 18.40 5.00 3.44
CA VAL A 254 19.13 5.50 2.28
C VAL A 254 19.74 6.86 2.61
N ASP A 255 20.63 7.36 1.75
CA ASP A 255 21.18 8.70 1.94
C ASP A 255 20.10 9.78 1.72
N PRO A 256 20.26 10.98 2.32
CA PRO A 256 19.26 12.05 2.22
C PRO A 256 18.94 12.49 0.79
N ALA A 257 19.91 12.47 -0.13
CA ALA A 257 19.69 12.90 -1.51
C ALA A 257 18.83 11.89 -2.27
N THR A 258 19.07 10.59 -2.08
CA THR A 258 18.23 9.52 -2.62
C THR A 258 16.80 9.61 -2.09
N TRP A 259 16.62 9.77 -0.77
CA TRP A 259 15.28 9.93 -0.20
C TRP A 259 14.58 11.14 -0.78
N GLN A 260 15.27 12.29 -0.84
CA GLN A 260 14.71 13.53 -1.37
C GLN A 260 14.33 13.40 -2.84
N ALA A 261 15.17 12.79 -3.68
CA ALA A 261 14.86 12.57 -5.11
C ALA A 261 13.58 11.76 -5.30
N ALA A 262 13.36 10.73 -4.48
CA ALA A 262 12.19 9.87 -4.55
C ALA A 262 10.91 10.47 -3.91
N THR A 263 11.03 11.47 -3.02
CA THR A 263 9.91 11.88 -2.13
C THR A 263 9.64 13.40 -2.09
N ALA A 264 10.44 14.22 -2.77
CA ALA A 264 10.27 15.67 -2.79
C ALA A 264 9.07 16.14 -3.63
N GLN A 265 8.60 15.29 -4.55
CA GLN A 265 7.50 15.55 -5.46
C GLN A 265 6.22 14.84 -5.06
N GLY A 266 5.12 15.24 -5.72
CA GLY A 266 3.91 14.42 -5.72
C GLY A 266 4.10 13.16 -6.54
N HIS A 267 3.24 12.18 -6.29
CA HIS A 267 3.17 10.96 -7.08
C HIS A 267 1.84 10.92 -7.84
N PHE A 268 1.82 10.17 -8.94
CA PHE A 268 0.59 9.70 -9.59
C PHE A 268 0.42 8.21 -9.29
N LEU A 269 -0.82 7.73 -9.35
CA LEU A 269 -1.16 6.33 -9.05
C LEU A 269 -1.33 5.56 -10.35
N LEU A 270 -0.99 4.28 -10.33
CA LEU A 270 -1.13 3.37 -11.45
C LEU A 270 -1.85 2.09 -11.03
N LEU A 271 -2.65 1.55 -11.96
CA LEU A 271 -3.26 0.23 -11.89
C LEU A 271 -3.02 -0.48 -13.21
N ASN A 272 -2.52 -1.71 -13.15
CA ASN A 272 -2.37 -2.55 -14.32
C ASN A 272 -2.42 -4.04 -13.98
N LEU A 273 -2.57 -4.83 -15.03
CA LEU A 273 -2.35 -6.26 -14.98
C LEU A 273 -1.42 -6.64 -16.15
N ALA A 274 -0.12 -6.72 -15.85
CA ALA A 274 0.89 -7.16 -16.80
C ALA A 274 0.83 -8.69 -17.01
N VAL A 275 1.40 -9.15 -18.11
CA VAL A 275 1.54 -10.57 -18.44
C VAL A 275 3.00 -10.86 -18.82
N GLY A 276 3.64 -11.77 -18.09
CA GLY A 276 5.05 -12.12 -18.23
C GLY A 276 5.97 -11.04 -17.67
N GLY A 277 7.26 -11.14 -18.02
CA GLY A 277 8.29 -10.19 -17.60
C GLY A 277 9.09 -10.65 -16.39
N GLY A 278 10.10 -9.85 -16.05
CA GLY A 278 11.17 -10.26 -15.13
C GLY A 278 10.69 -10.70 -13.75
N PHE A 279 9.64 -10.10 -13.20
CA PHE A 279 9.16 -10.44 -11.86
C PHE A 279 8.44 -11.80 -11.80
N PRO A 280 7.40 -12.08 -12.63
CA PRO A 280 6.84 -13.43 -12.76
C PRO A 280 7.89 -14.50 -13.10
N ASP A 281 8.82 -14.19 -14.01
CA ASP A 281 9.85 -15.13 -14.47
C ASP A 281 10.81 -15.52 -13.35
N ALA A 282 11.28 -14.53 -12.57
CA ALA A 282 12.18 -14.76 -11.44
C ALA A 282 11.53 -15.64 -10.37
N LEU A 283 10.23 -15.49 -10.13
CA LEU A 283 9.48 -16.30 -9.16
C LEU A 283 9.14 -17.69 -9.68
N ALA A 284 8.94 -17.85 -11.00
CA ALA A 284 8.70 -19.16 -11.61
C ALA A 284 9.98 -19.97 -11.81
N GLY A 285 11.12 -19.30 -12.02
CA GLY A 285 12.39 -19.92 -12.40
C GLY A 285 12.49 -20.22 -13.91
N HIS A 286 11.53 -19.76 -14.71
CA HIS A 286 11.47 -19.91 -16.16
C HIS A 286 10.64 -18.77 -16.77
N ALA A 287 10.73 -18.60 -18.10
CA ALA A 287 9.99 -17.57 -18.81
C ALA A 287 8.47 -17.83 -18.80
N THR A 288 7.70 -16.78 -18.50
CA THR A 288 6.24 -16.75 -18.45
C THR A 288 5.71 -15.63 -19.37
N PRO A 289 4.46 -15.69 -19.84
CA PRO A 289 3.47 -16.76 -19.65
C PRO A 289 3.83 -18.05 -20.40
N THR A 290 3.33 -19.18 -19.93
CA THR A 290 3.44 -20.48 -20.62
C THR A 290 2.20 -20.79 -21.46
N THR A 291 2.23 -21.88 -22.22
CA THR A 291 1.05 -22.38 -22.97
C THR A 291 -0.10 -22.84 -22.08
N GLN A 292 0.16 -23.07 -20.78
CA GLN A 292 -0.86 -23.44 -19.80
C GLN A 292 -1.56 -22.23 -19.19
N THR A 293 -0.97 -21.04 -19.30
CA THR A 293 -1.54 -19.77 -18.84
C THR A 293 -2.89 -19.52 -19.48
N ARG A 294 -3.89 -19.22 -18.66
CA ARG A 294 -5.27 -19.01 -19.11
C ARG A 294 -5.62 -17.52 -19.09
N PRO A 295 -6.08 -16.92 -20.20
CA PRO A 295 -6.56 -15.53 -20.21
C PRO A 295 -7.91 -15.40 -19.50
N GLY A 296 -8.39 -14.16 -19.35
CA GLY A 296 -9.78 -13.86 -18.99
C GLY A 296 -10.07 -13.76 -17.50
N TYR A 297 -9.05 -13.87 -16.63
CA TYR A 297 -9.22 -13.70 -15.18
C TYR A 297 -8.91 -12.24 -14.79
N PRO A 298 -9.91 -11.43 -14.41
CA PRO A 298 -9.69 -10.03 -14.18
C PRO A 298 -9.11 -9.73 -12.79
N MET A 299 -8.38 -8.61 -12.69
CA MET A 299 -8.28 -7.85 -11.45
C MET A 299 -9.51 -6.93 -11.34
N LEU A 300 -10.17 -6.95 -10.18
CA LEU A 300 -11.29 -6.05 -9.89
C LEU A 300 -10.86 -5.03 -8.84
N VAL A 301 -11.15 -3.76 -9.07
CA VAL A 301 -10.84 -2.65 -8.16
C VAL A 301 -12.15 -1.98 -7.78
N ASP A 302 -12.53 -2.09 -6.52
CA ASP A 302 -13.75 -1.51 -5.97
C ASP A 302 -13.59 0.01 -5.81
N HIS A 303 -12.49 0.44 -5.20
CA HIS A 303 -12.17 1.86 -5.12
C HIS A 303 -10.66 2.10 -5.01
N VAL A 304 -10.26 3.34 -5.32
CA VAL A 304 -8.97 3.94 -4.94
C VAL A 304 -9.25 5.22 -4.17
N ALA A 305 -8.59 5.42 -3.04
CA ALA A 305 -8.71 6.63 -2.23
C ALA A 305 -7.34 7.16 -1.78
N VAL A 306 -7.22 8.49 -1.77
CA VAL A 306 -6.10 9.21 -1.16
C VAL A 306 -6.65 10.05 -0.02
N LEU A 307 -6.17 9.78 1.19
CA LEU A 307 -6.51 10.51 2.40
C LEU A 307 -5.30 11.26 2.93
N THR A 308 -5.53 12.42 3.53
CA THR A 308 -4.48 13.18 4.22
C THR A 308 -4.88 13.47 5.65
N ALA A 309 -3.89 13.58 6.52
CA ALA A 309 -4.09 14.02 7.90
C ALA A 309 -2.99 15.01 8.28
N THR A 310 -3.38 16.21 8.68
CA THR A 310 -2.48 17.22 9.25
C THR A 310 -2.47 17.13 10.77
N PRO A 311 -1.45 17.67 11.46
CA PRO A 311 -1.53 17.92 12.89
C PRO A 311 -2.71 18.86 13.14
N HIS A 312 -3.68 18.44 13.96
CA HIS A 312 -4.68 19.35 14.46
C HIS A 312 -3.98 20.29 15.45
N ARG A 313 -3.80 21.57 15.09
CA ARG A 313 -3.53 22.60 16.09
C ARG A 313 -4.88 22.93 16.74
N PRO A 314 -5.02 22.77 18.07
CA PRO A 314 -6.25 23.15 18.78
C PRO A 314 -6.55 24.64 18.62
#